data_AF-A0A2E2TXA6-F1
#
_entry.id   AF-A0A2E2TXA6-F1
#
_cell.length_a   1.000
_cell.length_b   1.000
_cell.length_c   1.000
_cell.angle_alpha   90.00
_cell.angle_beta   90.00
_cell.angle_gamma   90.00
#
_symmetry.space_group_name_H-M   'P 1'
#
loop_
_entity.id
_entity.type
_entity.pdbx_description
1 polymer ?
#
loop_
_entity_poly.entity_id
_entity_poly.type
_entity_poly.pdbx_seq_one_letter_code
_entity_poly.pdbx_strand_id
1 'polypeptide(L)' 'MPGIRVSERERNSTNFEGVLRRFKRAVEKAGVLNEIRKRVCHVKPSEERKRARASAVRRLRKRQRQKDQKDRDTRRR' A
#
# COMPACT_ATOMS: atom_id res chain seq x y z
N MET A 1 13.76 6.85 -0.95
CA MET A 1 12.76 7.87 -0.54
C MET A 1 11.86 8.18 -1.74
N PRO A 2 10.52 8.17 -1.62
CA PRO A 2 9.64 8.48 -2.75
C PRO A 2 9.81 9.96 -3.16
N GLY A 3 10.44 10.20 -4.31
CA GLY A 3 10.60 11.54 -4.87
C GLY A 3 9.34 11.96 -5.61
N ILE A 4 8.51 12.79 -4.96
CA ILE A 4 7.36 13.41 -5.61
C ILE A 4 7.79 14.78 -6.10
N ARG A 5 7.94 14.92 -7.42
CA ARG A 5 8.20 16.20 -8.06
C ARG A 5 6.85 16.88 -8.34
N VAL A 6 6.60 17.98 -7.65
CA VAL A 6 5.42 18.83 -7.88
C VAL A 6 5.72 19.75 -9.06
N SER A 7 5.00 19.58 -10.16
CA SER A 7 5.12 20.43 -11.36
C SER A 7 4.38 21.76 -11.17
N GLU A 8 4.83 22.80 -11.87
CA GLU A 8 4.40 24.20 -11.71
C GLU A 8 2.89 24.44 -11.79
N ARG A 9 2.17 23.60 -12.52
CA ARG A 9 0.71 23.66 -12.70
C ARG A 9 -0.09 23.32 -11.42
N GLU A 10 0.56 22.76 -10.39
CA GLU A 10 -0.05 22.38 -9.11
C GLU A 10 0.29 23.35 -7.96
N ARG A 11 1.03 24.44 -8.21
CA ARG A 11 1.38 25.47 -7.19
C ARG A 11 0.23 26.43 -6.86
N ASN A 12 -0.79 26.50 -7.70
CA ASN A 12 -1.99 27.29 -7.39
C ASN A 12 -2.78 26.57 -6.29
N SER A 13 -3.11 27.33 -5.24
CA SER A 13 -3.63 26.91 -3.92
C SER A 13 -4.74 25.84 -3.93
N THR A 14 -5.45 25.66 -5.05
CA THR A 14 -6.53 24.69 -5.26
C THR A 14 -6.13 23.21 -5.34
N ASN A 15 -4.83 22.86 -5.52
CA ASN A 15 -4.39 21.46 -5.72
C ASN A 15 -3.54 20.86 -4.58
N PHE A 16 -3.34 21.57 -3.47
CA PHE A 16 -2.47 21.14 -2.38
C PHE A 16 -2.90 19.82 -1.72
N GLU A 17 -4.20 19.65 -1.44
CA GLU A 17 -4.74 18.41 -0.85
C GLU A 17 -4.53 17.19 -1.77
N GLY A 18 -4.64 17.39 -3.08
CA GLY A 18 -4.38 16.35 -4.08
C GLY A 18 -2.92 15.90 -4.11
N VAL A 19 -1.99 16.84 -3.93
CA VAL A 19 -0.55 16.55 -3.78
C VAL A 19 -0.27 15.81 -2.47
N LEU A 20 -0.84 16.27 -1.35
CA LEU A 20 -0.71 15.61 -0.04
C LEU A 20 -1.24 14.17 -0.07
N ARG A 21 -2.38 13.94 -0.71
CA ARG A 21 -2.95 12.60 -0.86
C ARG A 21 -2.06 11.69 -1.71
N ARG A 22 -1.44 12.21 -2.77
CA ARG A 22 -0.45 11.46 -3.58
C ARG A 22 0.82 11.16 -2.78
N PHE A 23 1.27 12.11 -1.96
CA PHE A 23 2.37 11.93 -1.03
C PHE A 23 2.10 10.84 0.00
N LYS A 24 0.97 10.91 0.70
CA LYS A 24 0.57 9.89 1.66
C LYS A 24 0.52 8.50 1.02
N ARG A 25 -0.09 8.39 -0.18
CA ARG A 25 -0.11 7.12 -0.94
C ARG A 25 1.29 6.63 -1.32
N ALA A 26 2.20 7.51 -1.71
CA ALA A 26 3.56 7.12 -2.06
C ALA A 26 4.36 6.63 -0.85
N VAL A 27 4.21 7.28 0.31
CA VAL A 27 4.82 6.84 1.58
C VAL A 27 4.22 5.51 2.05
N GLU A 28 2.89 5.36 1.95
CA GLU A 28 2.20 4.10 2.27
C GLU A 28 2.62 2.96 1.32
N LYS A 29 2.76 3.24 0.02
CA LYS A 29 3.21 2.28 -0.99
C LYS A 29 4.67 1.89 -0.78
N ALA A 30 5.53 2.83 -0.41
CA ALA A 30 6.92 2.57 -0.05
C ALA A 30 7.04 1.75 1.23
N GLY A 31 5.99 1.67 2.06
CA GLY A 31 5.95 0.81 3.24
C GLY A 31 6.77 1.32 4.42
N VAL A 32 7.26 2.57 4.38
CA VAL A 32 8.17 3.16 5.39
C VAL A 32 7.61 3.03 6.81
N LEU A 33 6.33 3.34 7.02
CA LEU A 33 5.69 3.21 8.33
C LEU A 33 5.60 1.75 8.82
N ASN A 34 5.41 0.81 7.90
CA ASN A 34 5.38 -0.61 8.23
C ASN A 34 6.77 -1.15 8.54
N GLU A 35 7.82 -0.62 7.90
CA GLU A 35 9.20 -0.98 8.19
C GLU A 35 9.63 -0.49 9.57
N ILE A 36 9.32 0.77 9.91
CA ILE A 36 9.59 1.32 11.25
C ILE A 36 8.94 0.42 12.31
N ARG A 37 7.64 0.12 12.17
CA ARG A 37 6.92 -0.76 13.11
C ARG A 37 7.50 -2.16 13.25
N LYS A 38 8.09 -2.71 12.18
CA LYS A 38 8.75 -4.03 12.22
C LYS A 38 10.11 -3.99 12.93
N ARG A 39 10.80 -2.84 12.91
CA ARG A 39 12.16 -2.68 13.44
C ARG A 39 12.21 -2.21 14.90
N VAL A 40 11.07 -1.90 15.54
CA VAL A 40 11.01 -1.42 16.93
C VAL A 40 11.56 -2.45 17.92
N CYS A 41 11.36 -3.74 17.66
CA CYS A 41 11.83 -4.82 18.53
C CYS A 41 12.56 -5.91 17.74
N HIS A 42 13.49 -6.59 18.42
CA HIS A 42 14.12 -7.78 17.85
C HIS A 42 13.10 -8.91 17.81
N VAL A 43 12.80 -9.40 16.61
CA VAL A 43 11.93 -10.54 16.38
C VAL A 43 12.81 -11.70 15.94
N LYS A 44 12.56 -12.90 16.48
CA LYS A 44 13.31 -14.09 16.07
C LYS A 44 13.11 -14.35 14.57
N PRO A 45 14.13 -14.82 13.83
CA PRO A 45 14.01 -15.06 12.39
C PRO A 45 12.86 -16.01 12.00
N SER A 46 12.52 -16.97 12.87
CA SER A 46 11.40 -17.90 12.67
C SER A 46 10.03 -17.21 12.70
N GLU A 47 9.84 -16.26 13.61
CA GLU A 47 8.60 -15.50 13.76
C GLU A 47 8.44 -14.48 12.63
N GLU A 48 9.53 -13.88 12.18
CA GLU A 48 9.52 -13.01 11.00
C GLU A 48 9.07 -13.78 9.75
N ARG A 49 9.61 -14.98 9.53
CA ARG A 49 9.20 -15.87 8.43
C ARG A 49 7.72 -16.26 8.55
N LYS A 50 7.23 -16.58 9.75
CA LYS A 50 5.80 -16.88 9.99
C LYS A 50 4.92 -15.68 9.64
N ARG A 51 5.30 -14.48 10.10
CA ARG A 51 4.58 -13.22 9.82
C ARG A 51 4.57 -12.88 8.33
N ALA A 52 5.68 -13.10 7.62
CA ALA A 52 5.77 -12.91 6.18
C ALA A 52 4.83 -13.86 5.41
N ARG A 53 4.82 -15.15 5.74
CA ARG A 53 3.91 -16.15 5.13
C ARG A 53 2.45 -15.79 5.36
N ALA A 54 2.07 -15.45 6.59
CA ALA A 54 0.69 -15.05 6.91
C ALA A 54 0.26 -13.81 6.09
N SER A 55 1.15 -12.83 5.93
CA SER A 55 0.87 -11.64 5.12
C SER A 55 0.67 -11.96 3.64
N ALA A 56 1.46 -12.90 3.08
CA ALA A 56 1.35 -13.33 1.69
C ALA A 56 0.03 -14.08 1.45
N VAL A 57 -0.35 -14.99 2.35
CA VAL A 57 -1.63 -15.72 2.28
C VAL A 57 -2.80 -14.75 2.34
N ARG A 58 -2.79 -13.78 3.27
CA ARG A 58 -3.83 -12.75 3.38
C ARG A 58 -3.93 -11.93 2.08
N ARG A 59 -2.80 -11.57 1.47
CA ARG A 59 -2.77 -10.84 0.19
C ARG A 59 -3.37 -11.66 -0.96
N LEU A 60 -3.03 -12.95 -1.04
CA LEU A 60 -3.57 -13.85 -2.06
C LEU A 60 -5.09 -13.99 -1.94
N ARG A 61 -5.59 -14.24 -0.72
CA ARG A 61 -7.04 -14.34 -0.45
C ARG A 61 -7.78 -13.06 -0.84
N LYS A 62 -7.20 -11.88 -0.53
CA LYS A 62 -7.80 -10.59 -0.94
C LYS A 62 -7.83 -10.43 -2.46
N ARG A 63 -6.82 -10.93 -3.18
CA ARG A 63 -6.76 -10.89 -4.65
C ARG A 63 -7.78 -11.82 -5.29
N GLN A 64 -7.94 -13.03 -4.75
CA GLN A 64 -8.95 -14.00 -5.21
C GLN A 64 -10.36 -13.41 -5.08
N ARG A 65 -10.74 -12.93 -3.89
CA ARG A 65 -12.05 -12.29 -3.67
C ARG A 65 -12.36 -11.17 -4.65
N GLN A 66 -11.36 -10.34 -5.00
CA GLN A 66 -11.53 -9.28 -5.99
C GLN A 66 -11.70 -9.80 -7.42
N LYS A 67 -11.04 -10.91 -7.78
CA LYS A 67 -11.24 -11.56 -9.08
C LYS A 67 -12.64 -12.16 -9.13
N ASP A 68 -13.02 -12.92 -8.10
CA ASP A 68 -14.34 -13.55 -8.04
C ASP A 68 -15.47 -12.51 -8.13
N GLN A 69 -15.31 -11.36 -7.48
CA GLN A 69 -16.27 -10.26 -7.59
C GLN A 69 -16.33 -9.69 -9.02
N LYS A 70 -15.18 -9.44 -9.65
CA LYS A 70 -15.13 -8.96 -11.03
C LYS A 70 -15.75 -9.96 -12.00
N ASP A 71 -15.46 -11.24 -11.83
CA ASP A 71 -15.98 -12.32 -12.68
C ASP A 71 -17.51 -12.47 -12.52
N ARG A 72 -18.04 -12.20 -11.32
CA ARG A 72 -19.49 -12.10 -11.10
C ARG A 72 -20.09 -10.86 -11.77
N ASP A 73 -19.42 -9.72 -11.67
CA ASP A 73 -19.90 -8.46 -12.25
C ASP A 73 -19.86 -8.49 -13.79
N THR A 74 -18.88 -9.18 -14.39
CA THR A 74 -18.82 -9.38 -15.85
C THR A 74 -19.87 -10.36 -16.35
N ARG A 75 -20.17 -11.42 -15.58
CA ARG A 75 -21.26 -12.37 -15.91
C ARG A 75 -22.67 -11.80 -15.72
N ARG A 76 -22.81 -10.68 -14.99
CA ARG A 76 -24.07 -9.99 -14.73
C ARG A 76 -24.38 -8.88 -15.73
N ARG A 77 -23.41 -8.50 -16.56
CA ARG A 77 -23.59 -7.58 -17.70
C ARG A 77 -23.96 -8.36 -18.94
#